data_AF-A0A7S0FZH7-F1
#
_entry.id   AF-A0A7S0FZH7-F1
#
_cell.length_a   1.000
_cell.length_b   1.000
_cell.length_c   1.000
_cell.angle_alpha   90.00
_cell.angle_beta   90.00
_cell.angle_gamma   90.00
#
_symmetry.space_group_name_H-M   'P 1'
#
loop_
_entity.id
_entity.type
_entity.pdbx_description
1 polymer ?
#
loop_
_entity_poly.entity_id
_entity_poly.type
_entity_poly.pdbx_seq_one_letter_code
_entity_poly.pdbx_strand_id
1 'polypeptide(L)'
;MTPEPALPDGEPAAFETPAAAGICAAAAAAAFQEGDLVTLGPLVLPEHRGKPAVVTKVAATSCTVAVLDDKRRVALGECWPGLGDLSLESRKGRLGTRVMVLGLQASSTSWCNGLTGRVAKHPLEGHPCFIRKSGLPGTPVLVLCIELDPGQGARQKRVLLEPRFVVPCQPGPAAAPPPPEPSGGGCADTPAP
;
A
#
# COMPACT_ATOMS: atom_id res chain seq x y z
N MET A 1 -16.00 34.32 58.69
CA MET A 1 -17.22 33.56 58.36
C MET A 1 -17.81 34.19 57.12
N THR A 2 -17.42 33.67 55.96
CA THR A 2 -17.82 34.19 54.65
C THR A 2 -18.82 33.20 54.07
N PRO A 3 -20.03 33.62 53.66
CA PRO A 3 -21.03 32.71 53.14
C PRO A 3 -20.60 32.18 51.77
N GLU A 4 -20.79 30.87 51.62
CA GLU A 4 -20.58 30.08 50.41
C GLU A 4 -21.66 30.44 49.38
N PRO A 5 -21.29 30.82 48.14
CA PRO A 5 -22.28 31.12 47.11
C PRO A 5 -22.88 29.83 46.54
N ALA A 6 -24.22 29.73 46.61
CA ALA A 6 -25.00 28.65 46.03
C ALA A 6 -24.84 28.60 44.50
N LEU A 7 -24.47 27.43 43.98
CA LEU A 7 -24.44 27.13 42.56
C LEU A 7 -25.87 26.91 42.04
N PRO A 8 -26.23 27.43 40.85
CA PRO A 8 -27.53 27.18 40.25
C PRO A 8 -27.60 25.76 39.65
N ASP A 9 -28.68 25.05 39.97
CA ASP A 9 -29.12 23.82 39.32
C ASP A 9 -29.49 24.11 37.85
N GLY A 10 -28.47 24.04 36.98
CA GLY A 10 -28.63 24.12 35.54
C GLY A 10 -29.09 22.78 34.98
N GLU A 11 -30.37 22.73 34.64
CA GLU A 11 -31.05 21.69 33.86
C GLU A 11 -30.18 21.21 32.67
N PRO A 12 -29.92 19.91 32.50
CA PRO A 12 -29.12 19.42 31.39
C PRO A 12 -29.93 19.57 30.10
N ALA A 13 -29.61 20.61 29.33
CA ALA A 13 -30.08 20.74 27.96
C ALA A 13 -29.69 19.46 27.21
N ALA A 14 -30.70 18.65 26.91
CA ALA A 14 -30.58 17.51 26.01
C ALA A 14 -30.10 18.05 24.66
N PHE A 15 -28.78 17.99 24.44
CA PHE A 15 -28.20 18.15 23.13
C PHE A 15 -28.68 16.95 22.31
N GLU A 16 -29.79 17.15 21.61
CA GLU A 16 -30.24 16.29 20.52
C GLU A 16 -29.04 16.07 19.61
N THR A 17 -28.50 14.86 19.69
CA THR A 17 -27.44 14.41 18.81
C THR A 17 -28.07 14.33 17.43
N PRO A 18 -27.66 15.13 16.44
CA PRO A 18 -28.17 14.97 15.10
C PRO A 18 -27.68 13.62 14.61
N ALA A 19 -28.60 12.66 14.55
CA ALA A 19 -28.48 11.43 13.78
C ALA A 19 -28.45 11.82 12.28
N ALA A 20 -27.36 12.47 11.87
CA ALA A 20 -27.15 12.91 10.52
C ALA A 20 -26.59 11.74 9.68
N ALA A 21 -27.44 11.29 8.76
CA ALA A 21 -27.07 10.66 7.50
C ALA A 21 -26.39 9.28 7.59
N GLY A 22 -27.24 8.27 7.83
CA GLY A 22 -27.07 6.99 7.16
C GLY A 22 -27.02 7.16 5.63
N ILE A 23 -26.26 6.26 5.01
CA ILE A 23 -26.06 6.09 3.55
C ILE A 23 -25.03 7.04 2.92
N CYS A 24 -23.74 6.81 3.22
CA CYS A 24 -22.63 6.83 2.24
C CYS A 24 -21.30 6.23 2.73
N ALA A 25 -21.25 5.63 3.94
CA ALA A 25 -20.04 4.96 4.43
C ALA A 25 -19.68 3.67 3.67
N ALA A 26 -20.63 3.07 2.93
CA ALA A 26 -20.39 1.88 2.11
C ALA A 26 -19.52 2.15 0.87
N ALA A 27 -19.39 3.41 0.43
CA ALA A 27 -18.50 3.80 -0.67
C ALA A 27 -17.07 4.17 -0.21
N ALA A 28 -16.86 4.35 1.10
CA ALA A 28 -15.52 4.49 1.69
C ALA A 28 -14.75 3.15 1.78
N ALA A 29 -15.33 2.08 1.20
CA ALA A 29 -14.76 0.74 1.05
C ALA A 29 -13.58 0.65 0.06
N ALA A 30 -12.88 1.77 -0.20
CA ALA A 30 -11.47 1.69 -0.54
C ALA A 30 -10.68 1.44 0.75
N ALA A 31 -10.95 0.31 1.41
CA ALA A 31 -10.30 -0.09 2.64
C ALA A 31 -8.78 0.02 2.46
N PHE A 32 -8.13 0.69 3.42
CA PHE A 32 -6.69 0.67 3.53
C PHE A 32 -6.21 -0.79 3.58
N GLN A 33 -5.08 -1.06 2.94
CA GLN A 33 -4.46 -2.38 2.90
C GLN A 33 -2.99 -2.29 3.28
N GLU A 34 -2.42 -3.39 3.75
CA GLU A 34 -0.99 -3.49 4.04
C GLU A 34 -0.17 -3.11 2.80
N GLY A 35 0.75 -2.15 2.98
CA GLY A 35 1.55 -1.57 1.91
C GLY A 35 0.97 -0.31 1.25
N ASP A 36 -0.20 0.17 1.67
CA ASP A 36 -0.66 1.50 1.28
C ASP A 36 0.26 2.58 1.86
N LEU A 37 0.68 3.50 1.00
CA LEU A 37 1.33 4.73 1.41
C LEU A 37 0.25 5.77 1.69
N VAL A 38 0.32 6.36 2.88
CA VAL A 38 -0.68 7.29 3.41
C VAL A 38 0.01 8.52 3.98
N THR A 39 -0.75 9.60 4.14
CA THR A 39 -0.36 10.78 4.92
C THR A 39 -1.22 10.84 6.16
N LEU A 40 -0.60 11.11 7.31
CA LEU A 40 -1.28 11.19 8.60
C LEU A 40 -1.99 12.55 8.78
N GLY A 41 -3.24 12.51 9.22
CA GLY A 41 -4.09 13.68 9.42
C GLY A 41 -3.81 14.44 10.72
N PRO A 42 -4.70 15.36 11.13
CA PRO A 42 -4.51 16.20 12.30
C PRO A 42 -4.81 15.51 13.64
N LEU A 43 -5.52 14.38 13.67
CA LEU A 43 -5.92 13.74 14.93
C LEU A 43 -4.82 12.85 15.53
N VAL A 44 -3.77 12.50 14.78
CA VAL A 44 -2.57 11.86 15.33
C VAL A 44 -1.75 12.80 16.24
N LEU A 45 -0.78 12.20 16.94
CA LEU A 45 0.22 12.91 17.74
C LEU A 45 0.86 14.06 16.94
N PRO A 46 1.05 15.26 17.54
CA PRO A 46 1.60 16.42 16.86
C PRO A 46 2.90 16.17 16.09
N GLU A 47 3.80 15.31 16.60
CA GLU A 47 5.06 14.96 15.95
C GLU A 47 4.91 14.11 14.68
N HIS A 48 3.73 13.58 14.40
CA HIS A 48 3.42 12.70 13.27
C HIS A 48 2.46 13.34 12.26
N ARG A 49 1.84 14.47 12.59
CA ARG A 49 0.88 15.15 11.71
C ARG A 49 1.52 15.52 10.37
N GLY A 50 0.81 15.22 9.28
CA GLY A 50 1.26 15.48 7.92
C GLY A 50 2.44 14.62 7.47
N LYS A 51 2.96 13.70 8.30
CA LYS A 51 4.06 12.83 7.90
C LYS A 51 3.57 11.71 6.98
N PRO A 52 4.40 11.28 6.02
CA PRO A 52 4.12 10.09 5.25
C PRO A 52 4.22 8.85 6.15
N ALA A 53 3.42 7.84 5.88
CA ALA A 53 3.45 6.56 6.57
C ALA A 53 3.11 5.42 5.60
N VAL A 54 3.42 4.19 6.01
CA VAL A 54 2.96 2.98 5.32
C VAL A 54 2.11 2.14 6.25
N VAL A 55 0.97 1.65 5.75
CA VAL A 55 0.09 0.76 6.51
C VAL A 55 0.77 -0.61 6.66
N THR A 56 0.98 -1.03 7.91
CA THR A 56 1.59 -2.32 8.23
C THR A 56 0.58 -3.35 8.71
N LYS A 57 -0.54 -2.89 9.29
CA LYS A 57 -1.66 -3.75 9.70
C LYS A 57 -2.96 -2.97 9.64
N VAL A 58 -4.05 -3.65 9.30
CA VAL A 58 -5.39 -3.06 9.25
C VAL A 58 -6.28 -3.76 10.27
N ALA A 59 -6.99 -2.96 11.08
CA ALA A 59 -8.03 -3.42 12.00
C ALA A 59 -9.39 -2.82 11.60
N ALA A 60 -10.45 -3.17 12.34
CA ALA A 60 -11.82 -2.75 11.99
C ALA A 60 -12.03 -1.22 12.03
N THR A 61 -11.39 -0.53 12.97
CA THR A 61 -11.58 0.92 13.21
C THR A 61 -10.29 1.74 13.15
N SER A 62 -9.14 1.07 13.09
CA SER A 62 -7.81 1.68 13.10
C SER A 62 -6.84 0.91 12.20
N CYS A 63 -5.71 1.53 11.89
CA CYS A 63 -4.57 0.85 11.26
C CYS A 63 -3.34 0.99 12.15
N THR A 64 -2.44 0.02 12.08
CA THR A 64 -1.04 0.23 12.47
C THR A 64 -0.30 0.75 11.24
N VAL A 65 0.44 1.83 11.42
CA VAL A 65 1.25 2.43 10.36
C VAL A 65 2.68 2.66 10.85
N ALA A 66 3.64 2.49 9.97
CA ALA A 66 5.03 2.90 10.21
C ALA A 66 5.22 4.31 9.63
N VAL A 67 5.56 5.27 10.50
CA VAL A 67 5.82 6.66 10.14
C VAL A 67 7.14 6.74 9.40
N LEU A 68 7.18 7.42 8.25
CA LEU A 68 8.35 7.52 7.40
C LEU A 68 9.01 8.92 7.48
N ASP A 69 10.26 9.00 7.05
CA ASP A 69 10.92 10.27 6.74
C ASP A 69 10.25 10.98 5.55
N ASP A 70 10.56 12.26 5.33
CA ASP A 70 9.97 13.05 4.23
C ASP A 70 10.28 12.45 2.84
N LYS A 71 11.36 11.66 2.76
CA LYS A 71 11.78 10.94 1.56
C LYS A 71 11.12 9.56 1.41
N ARG A 72 10.24 9.18 2.34
CA ARG A 72 9.45 7.93 2.35
C ARG A 72 10.29 6.66 2.25
N ARG A 73 11.44 6.69 2.90
CA ARG A 73 12.48 5.67 2.83
C ARG A 73 12.72 5.03 4.19
N VAL A 74 12.79 5.82 5.24
CA VAL A 74 13.22 5.38 6.57
C VAL A 74 12.04 5.37 7.51
N ALA A 75 11.82 4.28 8.24
CA ALA A 75 10.82 4.26 9.30
C ALA A 75 11.37 4.93 10.57
N LEU A 76 10.62 5.89 11.08
CA LEU A 76 10.92 6.69 12.26
C LEU A 76 10.27 6.13 13.53
N GLY A 77 9.18 5.39 13.38
CA GLY A 77 8.39 4.83 14.48
C GLY A 77 7.08 4.23 13.98
N GLU A 78 6.22 3.81 14.92
CA GLU A 78 4.90 3.27 14.63
C GLU A 78 3.82 4.10 15.32
N CYS A 79 2.65 4.20 14.69
CA CYS A 79 1.47 4.80 15.31
C CYS A 79 0.17 4.08 14.89
N TRP A 80 -0.94 4.41 15.58
CA TRP A 80 -2.23 3.72 15.42
C TRP A 80 -3.39 4.70 15.12
N PRO A 81 -3.38 5.35 13.95
CA PRO A 81 -4.44 6.27 13.56
C PRO A 81 -5.78 5.57 13.34
N GLY A 82 -6.87 6.30 13.57
CA GLY A 82 -8.18 5.93 13.08
C GLY A 82 -8.25 6.04 11.55
N LEU A 83 -9.10 5.24 10.91
CA LEU A 83 -9.20 5.20 9.44
C LEU A 83 -9.59 6.57 8.83
N GLY A 84 -10.34 7.40 9.57
CA GLY A 84 -10.72 8.74 9.13
C GLY A 84 -9.61 9.78 9.21
N ASP A 85 -8.49 9.46 9.85
CA ASP A 85 -7.31 10.34 9.98
C ASP A 85 -6.17 9.94 9.03
N LEU A 86 -6.49 9.11 8.03
CA LEU A 86 -5.56 8.68 7.00
C LEU A 86 -5.99 9.23 5.64
N SER A 87 -5.04 9.81 4.92
CA SER A 87 -5.23 10.16 3.51
C SER A 87 -4.41 9.22 2.65
N LEU A 88 -5.08 8.44 1.78
CA LEU A 88 -4.42 7.53 0.87
C LEU A 88 -3.59 8.31 -0.16
N GLU A 89 -2.31 7.97 -0.27
CA GLU A 89 -1.42 8.59 -1.24
C GLU A 89 -1.11 7.66 -2.42
N SER A 90 -0.79 6.40 -2.15
CA SER A 90 -0.45 5.44 -3.20
C SER A 90 -0.72 4.01 -2.78
N ARG A 91 -1.27 3.22 -3.70
CA ARG A 91 -1.53 1.78 -3.54
C ARG A 91 -0.40 0.89 -4.08
N LYS A 92 0.71 1.50 -4.54
CA LYS A 92 1.77 0.78 -5.25
C LYS A 92 2.47 -0.30 -4.43
N GLY A 93 2.37 -0.22 -3.10
CA GLY A 93 2.92 -1.20 -2.18
C GLY A 93 1.97 -2.34 -1.83
N ARG A 94 0.72 -2.40 -2.32
CA ARG A 94 -0.16 -3.54 -2.01
C ARG A 94 0.36 -4.83 -2.64
N LEU A 95 0.24 -5.95 -1.93
CA LEU A 95 0.56 -7.28 -2.47
C LEU A 95 -0.18 -7.55 -3.78
N GLY A 96 0.49 -8.19 -4.74
CA GLY A 96 -0.04 -8.52 -6.05
C GLY A 96 -0.08 -7.34 -7.05
N THR A 97 0.14 -6.11 -6.59
CA THR A 97 0.17 -4.91 -7.45
C THR A 97 1.25 -5.03 -8.49
N ARG A 98 0.88 -4.83 -9.76
CA ARG A 98 1.84 -4.82 -10.86
C ARG A 98 2.61 -3.52 -10.86
N VAL A 99 3.93 -3.62 -10.94
CA VAL A 99 4.85 -2.49 -10.92
C VAL A 99 5.88 -2.61 -12.02
N MET A 100 6.45 -1.48 -12.42
CA MET A 100 7.63 -1.40 -13.27
C MET A 100 8.76 -0.75 -12.48
N VAL A 101 9.96 -1.28 -12.65
CA VAL A 101 11.16 -0.77 -11.99
C VAL A 101 11.80 0.32 -12.85
N LEU A 102 12.10 1.47 -12.26
CA LEU A 102 12.71 2.62 -12.94
C LEU A 102 13.69 3.37 -12.04
N GLY A 103 14.58 4.15 -12.65
CA GLY A 103 15.39 5.16 -11.95
C GLY A 103 16.58 4.62 -11.15
N LEU A 104 16.91 3.32 -11.25
CA LEU A 104 18.10 2.76 -10.62
C LEU A 104 19.36 3.23 -11.37
N GLN A 105 20.31 3.81 -10.64
CA GLN A 105 21.56 4.34 -11.22
C GLN A 105 22.79 3.47 -10.90
N ALA A 106 22.70 2.62 -9.87
CA ALA A 106 23.82 1.77 -9.49
C ALA A 106 24.02 0.67 -10.53
N SER A 107 25.26 0.45 -10.98
CA SER A 107 25.59 -0.55 -12.00
C SER A 107 25.06 -1.95 -11.66
N SER A 108 25.11 -2.34 -10.39
CA SER A 108 24.65 -3.63 -9.88
C SER A 108 23.14 -3.87 -9.97
N THR A 109 22.32 -2.82 -10.01
CA THR A 109 20.85 -2.91 -10.02
C THR A 109 20.20 -2.23 -11.23
N SER A 110 20.95 -1.45 -12.00
CA SER A 110 20.48 -0.76 -13.20
C SER A 110 19.88 -1.69 -14.26
N TRP A 111 20.30 -2.95 -14.30
CA TRP A 111 19.73 -3.99 -15.18
C TRP A 111 18.25 -4.28 -14.90
N CYS A 112 17.74 -3.92 -13.71
CA CYS A 112 16.33 -4.07 -13.39
C CYS A 112 15.45 -2.99 -14.02
N ASN A 113 16.01 -1.88 -14.50
CA ASN A 113 15.20 -0.80 -15.08
C ASN A 113 14.43 -1.30 -16.32
N GLY A 114 13.15 -0.95 -16.40
CA GLY A 114 12.24 -1.38 -17.45
C GLY A 114 11.61 -2.76 -17.21
N LEU A 115 12.12 -3.54 -16.26
CA LEU A 115 11.50 -4.82 -15.90
C LEU A 115 10.18 -4.60 -15.16
N THR A 116 9.23 -5.51 -15.38
CA THR A 116 7.93 -5.53 -14.71
C THR A 116 7.84 -6.70 -13.75
N GLY A 117 6.99 -6.55 -12.75
CA GLY A 117 6.74 -7.61 -11.79
C GLY A 117 5.56 -7.28 -10.89
N ARG A 118 5.43 -8.05 -9.82
CA ARG A 118 4.38 -7.87 -8.81
C ARG A 118 4.99 -7.72 -7.43
N VAL A 119 4.38 -6.86 -6.61
CA VAL A 119 4.72 -6.80 -5.18
C VAL A 119 4.37 -8.15 -4.55
N ALA A 120 5.34 -8.75 -3.88
CA ALA A 120 5.23 -10.04 -3.23
C ALA A 120 5.66 -9.94 -1.77
N LYS A 121 5.25 -10.91 -0.95
CA LYS A 121 5.69 -10.99 0.45
C LYS A 121 7.14 -11.46 0.51
N HIS A 122 7.98 -10.80 1.30
CA HIS A 122 9.34 -11.29 1.55
C HIS A 122 9.28 -12.54 2.45
N PRO A 123 10.02 -13.62 2.17
CA PRO A 123 9.91 -14.88 2.91
C PRO A 123 10.28 -14.76 4.40
N LEU A 124 11.24 -13.90 4.74
CA LEU A 124 11.71 -13.75 6.13
C LEU A 124 11.12 -12.52 6.83
N GLU A 125 10.93 -11.42 6.10
CA GLU A 125 10.57 -10.11 6.67
C GLU A 125 9.08 -9.80 6.54
N GLY A 126 8.36 -10.54 5.68
CA GLY A 126 6.95 -10.28 5.44
C GLY A 126 6.68 -9.09 4.50
N HIS A 127 5.60 -8.35 4.80
CA HIS A 127 5.10 -7.23 4.00
C HIS A 127 4.33 -6.25 4.89
N PRO A 128 4.56 -4.92 4.80
CA PRO A 128 5.71 -4.25 4.16
C PRO A 128 7.06 -4.71 4.75
N CYS A 129 8.13 -4.63 3.97
CA CYS A 129 9.45 -5.12 4.37
C CYS A 129 10.35 -3.96 4.84
N PHE A 130 11.02 -4.15 5.99
CA PHE A 130 11.88 -3.17 6.62
C PHE A 130 13.27 -3.75 6.85
N ILE A 131 14.26 -3.33 6.05
CA ILE A 131 15.62 -3.86 6.13
C ILE A 131 16.58 -2.92 6.85
N ARG A 132 17.45 -3.46 7.69
CA ARG A 132 18.56 -2.70 8.28
C ARG A 132 19.73 -2.66 7.32
N LYS A 133 20.13 -1.48 6.84
CA LYS A 133 21.31 -1.30 5.99
C LYS A 133 22.54 -1.03 6.87
N SER A 134 23.66 -1.69 6.59
CA SER A 134 24.91 -1.57 7.37
C SER A 134 25.49 -0.14 7.43
N GLY A 135 25.12 0.74 6.49
CA GLY A 135 25.53 2.15 6.49
C GLY A 135 24.61 3.12 7.23
N LEU A 136 23.50 2.66 7.79
CA LEU A 136 22.53 3.48 8.54
C LEU A 136 22.22 2.78 9.86
N PRO A 137 23.10 2.87 10.87
CA PRO A 137 22.89 2.18 12.13
C PRO A 137 21.60 2.69 12.78
N GLY A 138 20.72 1.75 13.14
CA GLY A 138 19.53 2.00 13.95
C GLY A 138 18.26 2.37 13.21
N THR A 139 18.27 2.58 11.89
CA THR A 139 17.06 2.99 11.16
C THR A 139 16.67 2.02 10.03
N PRO A 140 15.51 1.33 10.14
CA PRO A 140 15.06 0.41 9.10
C PRO A 140 14.58 1.16 7.86
N VAL A 141 14.92 0.62 6.69
CA VAL A 141 14.56 1.16 5.38
C VAL A 141 13.39 0.37 4.80
N LEU A 142 12.33 1.07 4.41
CA LEU A 142 11.20 0.50 3.69
C LEU A 142 11.64 0.03 2.30
N VAL A 143 11.42 -1.24 2.02
CA VAL A 143 11.62 -1.86 0.71
C VAL A 143 10.41 -2.68 0.32
N LEU A 144 10.17 -2.78 -0.98
CA LEU A 144 9.20 -3.69 -1.58
C LEU A 144 9.94 -4.88 -2.17
N CYS A 145 9.45 -6.08 -1.88
CA CYS A 145 9.88 -7.30 -2.54
C CYS A 145 9.09 -7.45 -3.84
N ILE A 146 9.78 -7.41 -4.98
CA ILE A 146 9.16 -7.52 -6.30
C ILE A 146 9.51 -8.87 -6.90
N GLU A 147 8.50 -9.66 -7.22
CA GLU A 147 8.64 -10.87 -8.04
C GLU A 147 8.56 -10.46 -9.51
N LEU A 148 9.68 -10.59 -10.23
CA LEU A 148 9.81 -10.16 -11.63
C LEU A 148 9.09 -11.13 -12.57
N ASP A 149 8.49 -10.60 -13.63
CA ASP A 149 7.81 -11.39 -14.65
C ASP A 149 8.82 -12.32 -15.36
N PRO A 150 8.46 -13.59 -15.64
CA PRO A 150 9.36 -14.53 -16.31
C PRO A 150 9.65 -14.09 -17.75
N GLY A 151 10.83 -14.47 -18.27
CA GLY A 151 11.21 -14.23 -19.67
C GLY A 151 11.78 -12.85 -19.99
N GLN A 152 11.89 -11.94 -19.02
CA GLN A 152 12.44 -10.60 -19.23
C GLN A 152 13.97 -10.51 -19.07
N GLY A 153 14.69 -11.63 -19.22
CA GLY A 153 16.16 -11.66 -19.00
C GLY A 153 16.58 -11.39 -17.55
N ALA A 154 15.66 -11.52 -16.59
CA ALA A 154 15.95 -11.26 -15.19
C ALA A 154 16.96 -12.25 -14.63
N ARG A 155 18.02 -11.74 -13.99
CA ARG A 155 19.06 -12.58 -13.35
C ARG A 155 18.57 -13.27 -12.08
N GLN A 156 17.50 -12.74 -11.50
CA GLN A 156 16.92 -13.19 -10.24
C GLN A 156 15.39 -13.11 -10.33
N LYS A 157 14.70 -14.03 -9.66
CA LYS A 157 13.24 -14.05 -9.62
C LYS A 157 12.65 -12.92 -8.76
N ARG A 158 13.37 -12.51 -7.71
CA ARG A 158 12.92 -11.52 -6.73
C ARG A 158 13.98 -10.47 -6.47
N VAL A 159 13.55 -9.22 -6.29
CA VAL A 159 14.42 -8.09 -5.97
C VAL A 159 13.81 -7.25 -4.84
N LEU A 160 14.67 -6.66 -4.00
CA LEU A 160 14.25 -5.72 -2.95
C LEU A 160 14.57 -4.30 -3.40
N LEU A 161 13.54 -3.47 -3.52
CA LEU A 161 13.65 -2.13 -4.06
C LEU A 161 12.95 -1.11 -3.17
N GLU A 162 13.53 0.08 -3.02
CA GLU A 162 12.85 1.18 -2.32
C GLU A 162 11.63 1.64 -3.15
N PRO A 163 10.54 2.09 -2.51
CA PRO A 163 9.31 2.49 -3.20
C PRO A 163 9.49 3.55 -4.30
N ARG A 164 10.51 4.40 -4.22
CA ARG A 164 10.80 5.43 -5.24
C ARG A 164 11.25 4.88 -6.59
N PHE A 165 11.78 3.65 -6.63
CA PHE A 165 12.26 3.00 -7.86
C PHE A 165 11.19 2.13 -8.52
N VAL A 166 9.95 2.22 -8.04
CA VAL A 166 8.82 1.44 -8.54
C VAL A 166 7.64 2.36 -8.80
N VAL A 167 7.09 2.21 -10.00
CA VAL A 167 5.89 2.90 -10.45
C VAL A 167 4.79 1.86 -10.68
N PRO A 168 3.51 2.19 -10.37
CA PRO A 168 2.40 1.35 -10.77
C PRO A 168 2.45 1.09 -12.27
N CYS A 169 2.46 -0.18 -12.66
CA CYS A 169 2.25 -0.55 -14.04
C CYS A 169 0.74 -0.58 -14.22
N GLN A 170 0.22 0.31 -15.07
CA GLN A 170 -1.18 0.22 -15.46
C GLN A 170 -1.42 -1.20 -16.00
N PRO A 171 -2.56 -1.84 -15.70
CA PRO A 171 -2.95 -2.99 -16.47
C PRO A 171 -3.05 -2.51 -17.92
N GLY A 172 -2.06 -2.84 -18.75
CA GLY A 172 -2.23 -2.75 -20.19
C GLY A 172 -3.53 -3.48 -20.54
N PRO A 173 -4.28 -3.04 -21.57
CA PRO A 173 -5.52 -3.70 -21.96
C PRO A 173 -5.21 -5.18 -22.01
N ALA A 174 -5.84 -5.95 -21.11
CA ALA A 174 -5.55 -7.37 -20.94
C ALA A 174 -5.52 -7.93 -22.34
N ALA A 175 -4.33 -8.37 -22.81
CA ALA A 175 -4.15 -8.81 -24.18
C ALA A 175 -5.33 -9.72 -24.47
N ALA A 176 -6.18 -9.30 -25.42
CA ALA A 176 -7.44 -9.99 -25.65
C ALA A 176 -7.13 -11.49 -25.72
N PRO A 177 -7.91 -12.35 -25.05
CA PRO A 177 -7.65 -13.77 -25.09
C PRO A 177 -7.39 -14.16 -26.55
N PRO A 178 -6.32 -14.93 -26.83
CA PRO A 178 -6.00 -15.29 -28.19
C PRO A 178 -7.27 -15.84 -28.84
N PRO A 179 -7.60 -15.43 -30.08
CA PRO A 179 -8.81 -15.90 -30.74
C PRO A 179 -8.80 -17.44 -30.70
N PRO A 180 -9.97 -18.08 -30.48
CA PRO A 180 -10.04 -19.53 -30.41
C PRO A 180 -9.36 -20.11 -31.65
N GLU A 181 -8.35 -20.97 -31.44
CA GLU A 181 -7.67 -21.62 -32.55
C GLU A 181 -8.73 -22.32 -33.41
N PRO A 182 -8.70 -22.14 -34.74
CA PRO A 182 -9.68 -22.77 -35.62
C PRO A 182 -9.58 -24.28 -35.38
N SER A 183 -10.64 -24.83 -34.77
CA SER A 183 -10.75 -26.27 -34.53
C SER A 183 -10.61 -26.94 -35.88
N GLY A 184 -9.47 -27.59 -36.10
CA GLY A 184 -9.14 -28.26 -37.35
C GLY A 184 -10.25 -29.26 -37.65
N GLY A 185 -11.16 -28.86 -38.54
CA GLY A 185 -12.14 -29.76 -39.14
C GLY A 185 -11.36 -30.77 -39.96
N GLY A 186 -11.13 -31.95 -39.38
CA GLY A 186 -10.62 -33.10 -40.10
C GLY A 186 -11.57 -33.40 -41.26
N CYS A 187 -11.12 -33.14 -42.49
CA CYS A 187 -11.78 -33.68 -43.67
C CYS A 187 -11.62 -35.19 -43.66
N ALA A 188 -12.75 -35.87 -43.63
CA ALA A 188 -12.89 -37.30 -43.62
C ALA A 188 -12.27 -37.98 -44.86
N ASP A 189 -11.78 -39.19 -44.61
CA ASP A 189 -11.51 -40.28 -45.54
C ASP A 189 -12.36 -40.25 -46.82
N THR A 190 -11.68 -40.31 -47.96
CA THR A 190 -12.27 -40.72 -49.23
C THR A 190 -11.95 -42.20 -49.45
N PRO A 191 -12.94 -43.11 -49.51
CA PRO A 191 -12.67 -44.50 -49.88
C PRO A 191 -12.45 -44.60 -51.40
N ALA A 192 -11.40 -45.34 -51.78
CA ALA A 192 -11.05 -45.66 -53.16
C ALA A 192 -11.94 -46.79 -53.73
N PRO A 193 -12.18 -46.81 -55.06
CA PRO A 193 -13.07 -47.77 -55.72
C PRO A 193 -12.52 -49.19 -55.83
#